data_AF-A0AAX4J1F8-F1
#
_entry.id   AF-A0AAX4J1F8-F1
#
_cell.length_a   1.000
_cell.length_b   1.000
_cell.length_c   1.000
_cell.angle_alpha   90.00
_cell.angle_beta   90.00
_cell.angle_gamma   90.00
#
_symmetry.space_group_name_H-M   'P 1'
#
loop_
_entity.id
_entity.type
_entity.pdbx_description
1 polymer ?
#
loop_
_entity_poly.entity_id
_entity_poly.type
_entity_poly.pdbx_seq_one_letter_code
_entity_poly.pdbx_strand_id
1 'polypeptide(L)'
;MNEPSVSSQDLKQLAGNGAQVRNGILKKSRFKISSDKELVERCEEDTGKRCSAPIWRELENVQQEPPLGTLFLLVEMNSMKSGVVYIQSATNELVDMVGKDFVGHMVMVTWEKGLRFTCSGNCKVGLIMSMTE
;
A
#
# COMPACT_ATOMS: atom_id res chain seq x y z
N MET A 1 31.37 -26.44 37.67
CA MET A 1 30.62 -26.39 36.39
C MET A 1 29.94 -25.04 36.38
N ASN A 2 30.54 -24.06 35.70
CA ASN A 2 30.04 -22.69 35.64
C ASN A 2 29.35 -22.50 34.30
N GLU A 3 28.07 -22.10 34.33
CA GLU A 3 27.34 -21.65 33.15
C GLU A 3 27.99 -20.38 32.59
N PRO A 4 28.14 -20.24 31.26
CA PRO A 4 28.55 -18.97 30.69
C PRO A 4 27.35 -18.02 30.69
N SER A 5 27.44 -16.96 31.50
CA SER A 5 26.53 -15.83 31.44
C SER A 5 26.75 -15.06 30.13
N VAL A 6 25.80 -15.18 29.20
CA VAL A 6 25.78 -14.37 27.98
C VAL A 6 25.48 -12.91 28.36
N SER A 7 26.39 -12.02 27.98
CA SER A 7 26.29 -10.58 28.23
C SER A 7 25.12 -9.98 27.44
N SER A 8 24.34 -9.09 28.06
CA SER A 8 23.18 -8.41 27.47
C SER A 8 23.52 -7.54 26.24
N GLN A 9 24.79 -7.43 25.89
CA GLN A 9 25.28 -6.72 24.71
C GLN A 9 25.31 -7.60 23.44
N ASP A 10 25.40 -8.93 23.58
CA ASP A 10 25.46 -9.87 22.44
C ASP A 10 24.07 -10.18 21.83
N LEU A 11 22.99 -9.96 22.60
CA LEU A 11 21.60 -10.12 22.11
C LEU A 11 21.17 -9.01 21.13
N LYS A 12 21.92 -7.91 21.02
CA LYS A 12 21.58 -6.81 20.10
C LYS A 12 22.05 -7.01 18.66
N GLN A 13 22.80 -8.08 18.38
CA GLN A 13 23.41 -8.28 17.06
C GLN A 13 22.74 -9.36 16.19
N LEU A 14 21.66 -9.99 16.67
CA LEU A 14 20.90 -11.03 15.94
C LEU A 14 19.48 -10.61 15.51
N ALA A 15 19.06 -9.37 15.77
CA ALA A 15 17.82 -8.82 15.23
C ALA A 15 18.13 -7.93 14.02
N GLY A 16 18.40 -8.56 12.88
CA GLY A 16 18.51 -7.86 11.60
C GLY A 16 17.22 -7.09 11.31
N ASN A 17 17.34 -5.77 11.25
CA ASN A 17 16.41 -4.81 10.65
C ASN A 17 14.91 -5.15 10.80
N GLY A 18 14.42 -5.07 12.03
CA GLY A 18 13.00 -4.86 12.26
C GLY A 18 12.59 -3.57 11.54
N ALA A 19 11.79 -3.71 10.49
CA ALA A 19 11.15 -2.58 9.85
C ALA A 19 10.39 -1.80 10.93
N GLN A 20 10.89 -0.59 11.25
CA GLN A 20 10.12 0.37 12.01
C GLN A 20 8.84 0.64 11.22
N VAL A 21 7.73 0.01 11.62
CA VAL A 21 6.40 0.44 11.23
C VAL A 21 6.23 1.82 11.85
N ARG A 22 6.50 2.87 11.08
CA ARG A 22 6.11 4.22 11.47
C ARG A 22 4.58 4.18 11.58
N ASN A 23 4.05 4.50 12.75
CA ASN A 23 2.64 4.88 12.92
C ASN A 23 2.38 6.16 12.10
N GLY A 24 2.30 6.00 10.79
CA GLY A 24 2.20 7.07 9.82
C GLY A 24 1.05 6.77 8.88
N ILE A 25 0.10 7.71 8.81
CA ILE A 25 -0.89 7.77 7.75
C ILE A 25 -0.14 7.75 6.42
N LEU A 26 -0.48 6.83 5.51
CA LEU A 26 0.14 6.77 4.19
C LEU A 26 -0.16 8.06 3.42
N LYS A 27 0.77 8.53 2.57
CA LYS A 27 0.49 9.67 1.71
C LYS A 27 -0.59 9.27 0.71
N LYS A 28 -1.69 10.04 0.70
CA LYS A 28 -2.83 9.83 -0.18
C LYS A 28 -3.11 11.11 -0.96
N SER A 29 -3.29 10.99 -2.26
CA SER A 29 -3.88 12.05 -3.08
C SER A 29 -5.25 11.59 -3.57
N ARG A 30 -6.18 12.53 -3.68
CA ARG A 30 -7.51 12.29 -4.26
C ARG A 30 -7.73 13.26 -5.41
N PHE A 31 -8.35 12.78 -6.47
CA PHE A 31 -8.65 13.57 -7.65
C PHE A 31 -9.94 13.06 -8.30
N LYS A 32 -10.53 13.88 -9.19
CA LYS A 32 -11.62 13.40 -10.04
C LYS A 32 -11.13 12.19 -10.83
N ILE A 33 -12.00 11.24 -11.10
CA ILE A 33 -11.67 10.04 -11.87
C ILE A 33 -10.91 10.44 -13.14
N SER A 34 -9.73 9.86 -13.30
CA SER A 34 -8.73 10.21 -14.30
C SER A 34 -8.48 9.05 -15.25
N SER A 35 -7.90 9.34 -16.41
CA SER A 35 -7.45 8.29 -17.33
C SER A 35 -6.19 7.60 -16.83
N ASP A 36 -5.93 6.37 -17.29
CA ASP A 36 -4.69 5.64 -16.98
C ASP A 36 -3.43 6.43 -17.34
N LYS A 37 -3.47 7.20 -18.43
CA LYS A 37 -2.36 8.05 -18.84
C LYS A 37 -2.04 9.13 -17.78
N GLU A 38 -3.06 9.82 -17.30
CA GLU A 38 -2.91 10.85 -16.25
C GLU A 38 -2.41 10.24 -14.93
N LEU A 39 -2.81 9.00 -14.63
CA LEU A 39 -2.35 8.26 -13.46
C LEU A 39 -0.86 7.90 -13.55
N VAL A 40 -0.41 7.49 -14.73
CA VAL A 40 1.01 7.23 -15.01
C VAL A 40 1.82 8.52 -14.89
N GLU A 41 1.40 9.60 -15.56
CA GLU A 41 2.11 10.89 -15.52
C GLU A 41 2.31 11.37 -14.06
N ARG A 42 1.26 11.31 -13.23
CA ARG A 42 1.36 11.64 -11.80
C ARG A 42 2.32 10.73 -11.04
N CYS A 43 2.33 9.43 -11.33
CA CYS A 43 3.26 8.50 -10.71
C CYS A 43 4.73 8.86 -11.04
N GLU A 44 4.99 9.19 -12.31
CA GLU A 44 6.34 9.56 -12.76
C GLU A 44 6.78 10.90 -12.16
N GLU A 45 5.86 11.87 -12.07
CA GLU A 45 6.09 13.15 -11.37
C GLU A 45 6.39 12.96 -9.88
N ASP A 46 5.60 12.15 -9.16
CA ASP A 46 5.74 11.95 -7.71
C ASP A 46 6.99 11.14 -7.34
N THR A 47 7.46 10.26 -8.24
CA THR A 47 8.53 9.29 -7.93
C THR A 47 9.83 9.51 -8.68
N GLY A 48 9.81 10.26 -9.79
CA GLY A 48 10.94 10.40 -10.71
C GLY A 48 11.34 9.11 -11.44
N LYS A 49 10.45 8.11 -11.48
CA LYS A 49 10.68 6.79 -12.10
C LYS A 49 9.70 6.56 -13.23
N ARG A 50 10.06 5.70 -14.19
CA ARG A 50 9.08 5.20 -15.16
C ARG A 50 8.06 4.29 -14.48
N CYS A 51 6.78 4.56 -14.75
CA CYS A 51 5.67 3.88 -14.10
C CYS A 51 4.90 2.98 -15.07
N SER A 52 4.43 1.84 -14.58
CA SER A 52 3.53 0.97 -15.35
C SER A 52 2.15 1.61 -15.53
N ALA A 53 1.46 1.24 -16.60
CA ALA A 53 0.01 1.42 -16.64
C ALA A 53 -0.63 0.73 -15.40
N PRO A 54 -1.72 1.27 -14.85
CA PRO A 54 -2.45 0.62 -13.78
C PRO A 54 -2.93 -0.77 -14.17
N ILE A 55 -2.66 -1.76 -13.31
CA ILE A 55 -3.27 -3.09 -13.43
C ILE A 55 -4.54 -3.10 -12.58
N TRP A 56 -5.68 -2.88 -13.25
CA TRP A 56 -6.99 -2.83 -12.59
C TRP A 56 -7.52 -4.21 -12.23
N ARG A 57 -8.17 -4.30 -11.07
CA ARG A 57 -8.88 -5.48 -10.58
C ARG A 57 -10.16 -5.07 -9.86
N GLU A 58 -11.20 -5.86 -10.06
CA GLU A 58 -12.39 -5.85 -9.22
C GLU A 58 -12.24 -6.94 -8.17
N LEU A 59 -12.40 -6.57 -6.91
CA LEU A 59 -12.19 -7.43 -5.75
C LEU A 59 -13.42 -7.39 -4.86
N GLU A 60 -13.74 -8.52 -4.25
CA GLU A 60 -14.82 -8.61 -3.28
C GLU A 60 -14.38 -9.41 -2.05
N ASN A 61 -14.42 -8.78 -0.87
CA ASN A 61 -14.18 -9.42 0.43
C ASN A 61 -12.89 -10.27 0.50
N VAL A 62 -11.80 -9.75 -0.07
CA VAL A 62 -10.54 -10.50 -0.25
C VAL A 62 -9.33 -9.68 0.15
N GLN A 63 -8.33 -10.35 0.74
CA GLN A 63 -7.01 -9.78 1.02
C GLN A 63 -6.09 -9.96 -0.18
N GLN A 64 -5.23 -8.96 -0.42
CA GLN A 64 -4.23 -8.97 -1.48
C GLN A 64 -2.87 -8.56 -0.92
N GLU A 65 -1.83 -9.24 -1.41
CA GLU A 65 -0.45 -8.83 -1.26
C GLU A 65 0.04 -8.28 -2.60
N PRO A 66 0.29 -6.96 -2.69
CA PRO A 66 0.80 -6.38 -3.93
C PRO A 66 2.17 -6.95 -4.32
N PRO A 67 2.45 -7.11 -5.62
CA PRO A 67 3.74 -7.57 -6.10
C PRO A 67 4.92 -6.71 -5.60
N LEU A 68 6.10 -7.32 -5.52
CA LEU A 68 7.33 -6.58 -5.29
C LEU A 68 7.52 -5.55 -6.42
N GLY A 69 7.67 -4.27 -6.06
CA GLY A 69 7.82 -3.17 -7.01
C GLY A 69 6.58 -2.29 -7.20
N THR A 70 5.46 -2.59 -6.52
CA THR A 70 4.33 -1.66 -6.43
C THR A 70 4.77 -0.32 -5.81
N LEU A 71 4.47 0.77 -6.50
CA LEU A 71 4.70 2.15 -6.07
C LEU A 71 3.43 2.78 -5.50
N PHE A 72 2.27 2.45 -6.09
CA PHE A 72 0.98 3.01 -5.68
C PHE A 72 -0.14 1.98 -5.73
N LEU A 73 -1.06 2.13 -4.79
CA LEU A 73 -2.39 1.52 -4.81
C LEU A 73 -3.41 2.59 -5.20
N LEU A 74 -4.15 2.32 -6.26
CA LEU A 74 -5.27 3.14 -6.72
C LEU A 74 -6.58 2.53 -6.21
N VAL A 75 -7.50 3.37 -5.75
CA VAL A 75 -8.83 2.96 -5.30
C VAL A 75 -9.86 3.87 -5.95
N GLU A 76 -10.75 3.27 -6.74
CA GLU A 76 -11.79 3.97 -7.47
C GLU A 76 -13.09 3.97 -6.66
N MET A 77 -13.44 5.13 -6.11
CA MET A 77 -14.58 5.30 -5.19
C MET A 77 -15.77 5.95 -5.89
N ASN A 78 -16.31 5.31 -6.94
CA ASN A 78 -17.33 5.92 -7.80
C ASN A 78 -18.70 6.13 -7.16
N SER A 79 -19.04 5.35 -6.13
CA SER A 79 -20.39 5.41 -5.55
C SER A 79 -20.41 5.03 -4.08
N MET A 80 -21.53 5.29 -3.41
CA MET A 80 -21.78 4.85 -2.04
C MET A 80 -21.78 3.33 -1.85
N LYS A 81 -21.83 2.55 -2.95
CA LYS A 81 -21.74 1.08 -2.94
C LYS A 81 -20.29 0.57 -3.05
N SER A 82 -19.32 1.45 -3.33
CA SER A 82 -17.91 1.08 -3.31
C SER A 82 -17.53 0.59 -1.91
N GLY A 83 -16.77 -0.50 -1.88
CA GLY A 83 -16.24 -1.11 -0.67
C GLY A 83 -15.22 -0.23 0.04
N VAL A 84 -14.70 -0.74 1.14
CA VAL A 84 -13.61 -0.12 1.91
C VAL A 84 -12.35 -0.93 1.70
N VAL A 85 -11.25 -0.24 1.42
CA VAL A 85 -9.92 -0.84 1.36
C VAL A 85 -9.19 -0.53 2.66
N TYR A 86 -8.88 -1.56 3.43
CA TYR A 86 -8.06 -1.47 4.63
C TYR A 86 -6.62 -1.82 4.29
N ILE A 87 -5.67 -0.99 4.71
CA ILE A 87 -4.24 -1.22 4.50
C ILE A 87 -3.63 -1.62 5.83
N GLN A 88 -2.93 -2.75 5.82
CA GLN A 88 -2.46 -3.41 7.03
C GLN A 88 -0.98 -3.76 6.91
N SER A 89 -0.31 -3.81 8.05
CA SER A 89 1.06 -4.30 8.14
C SER A 89 1.12 -5.84 7.99
N ALA A 90 2.34 -6.36 7.90
CA ALA A 90 2.60 -7.79 7.95
C ALA A 90 2.02 -8.48 9.21
N THR A 91 1.85 -7.76 10.32
CA THR A 91 1.27 -8.27 11.58
C THR A 91 -0.26 -8.11 11.68
N ASN A 92 -0.94 -7.70 10.60
CA ASN A 92 -2.39 -7.40 10.52
C ASN A 92 -2.81 -6.10 11.24
N GLU A 93 -1.87 -5.30 11.74
CA GLU A 93 -2.22 -4.01 12.33
C GLU A 93 -2.74 -3.06 11.25
N LEU A 94 -3.82 -2.33 11.55
CA LEU A 94 -4.38 -1.34 10.65
C LEU A 94 -3.41 -0.15 10.54
N VAL A 95 -2.97 0.14 9.32
CA VAL A 95 -2.10 1.28 9.00
C VAL A 95 -2.93 2.44 8.48
N ASP A 96 -3.83 2.17 7.53
CA ASP A 96 -4.67 3.20 6.93
C ASP A 96 -5.91 2.59 6.25
N MET A 97 -6.81 3.42 5.74
CA MET A 97 -7.96 3.00 4.94
C MET A 97 -8.36 4.02 3.86
N VAL A 98 -9.02 3.50 2.82
CA VAL A 98 -9.78 4.27 1.83
C VAL A 98 -11.22 3.78 1.86
N GLY A 99 -12.14 4.69 2.19
CA GLY A 99 -13.55 4.38 2.37
C GLY A 99 -14.47 5.50 1.89
N LYS A 100 -15.69 5.53 2.41
CA LYS A 100 -16.80 6.36 1.90
C LYS A 100 -16.53 7.87 1.87
N ASP A 101 -15.58 8.34 2.67
CA ASP A 101 -15.15 9.74 2.71
C ASP A 101 -14.52 10.21 1.38
N PHE A 102 -14.18 9.28 0.50
CA PHE A 102 -13.59 9.51 -0.82
C PHE A 102 -14.55 9.25 -1.99
N VAL A 103 -15.85 9.05 -1.74
CA VAL A 103 -16.84 8.85 -2.82
C VAL A 103 -16.77 9.99 -3.85
N GLY A 104 -16.87 9.64 -5.14
CA GLY A 104 -16.71 10.53 -6.29
C GLY A 104 -15.26 10.76 -6.74
N HIS A 105 -14.28 10.10 -6.12
CA HIS A 105 -12.86 10.33 -6.40
C HIS A 105 -12.11 9.04 -6.74
N MET A 106 -11.00 9.21 -7.46
CA MET A 106 -9.90 8.26 -7.50
C MET A 106 -8.92 8.62 -6.37
N VAL A 107 -8.49 7.62 -5.60
CA VAL A 107 -7.52 7.77 -4.52
C VAL A 107 -6.25 7.04 -4.88
N MET A 108 -5.11 7.72 -4.80
CA MET A 108 -3.79 7.16 -5.03
C MET A 108 -3.02 7.17 -3.72
N VAL A 109 -2.70 5.98 -3.23
CA VAL A 109 -1.99 5.74 -1.97
C VAL A 109 -0.56 5.34 -2.28
N THR A 110 0.43 6.03 -1.71
CA THR A 110 1.84 5.61 -1.81
C THR A 110 2.01 4.24 -1.15
N TRP A 111 2.67 3.32 -1.84
CA TRP A 111 2.86 1.96 -1.36
C TRP A 111 4.26 1.74 -0.77
N GLU A 112 4.31 1.07 0.38
CA GLU A 112 5.54 0.65 1.04
C GLU A 112 5.62 -0.88 1.10
N LYS A 113 6.84 -1.42 1.04
CA LYS A 113 7.07 -2.88 1.10
C LYS A 113 6.64 -3.43 2.46
N GLY A 114 6.08 -4.63 2.47
CA GLY A 114 5.63 -5.31 3.69
C GLY A 114 4.22 -4.94 4.14
N LEU A 115 3.53 -4.09 3.38
CA LEU A 115 2.10 -3.83 3.53
C LEU A 115 1.28 -4.83 2.71
N ARG A 116 0.02 -4.98 3.11
CA ARG A 116 -1.04 -5.69 2.39
C ARG A 116 -2.33 -4.89 2.47
N PHE A 117 -3.30 -5.21 1.61
CA PHE A 117 -4.61 -4.57 1.72
C PHE A 117 -5.75 -5.59 1.66
N THR A 118 -6.83 -5.25 2.35
CA THR A 118 -8.07 -6.05 2.39
C THR A 118 -9.20 -5.23 1.81
N CYS A 119 -9.86 -5.77 0.79
CA CYS A 119 -11.12 -5.22 0.30
C CYS A 119 -12.29 -5.78 1.12
N SER A 120 -13.19 -4.91 1.57
CA SER A 120 -14.47 -5.28 2.18
C SER A 120 -15.62 -4.64 1.39
N GLY A 121 -16.57 -5.45 0.92
CA GLY A 121 -17.50 -5.06 -0.15
C GLY A 121 -16.85 -5.15 -1.53
N ASN A 122 -17.37 -4.38 -2.50
CA ASN A 122 -16.88 -4.38 -3.88
C ASN A 122 -15.88 -3.24 -4.11
N CYS A 123 -14.60 -3.56 -4.34
CA CYS A 123 -13.55 -2.58 -4.59
C CYS A 123 -13.03 -2.70 -6.02
N LYS A 124 -12.92 -1.57 -6.72
CA LYS A 124 -12.14 -1.46 -7.94
C LYS A 124 -10.80 -0.81 -7.60
N VAL A 125 -9.73 -1.58 -7.74
CA VAL A 125 -8.38 -1.15 -7.35
C VAL A 125 -7.41 -1.31 -8.50
N GLY A 126 -6.40 -0.46 -8.55
CA GLY A 126 -5.33 -0.52 -9.55
C GLY A 126 -3.98 -0.54 -8.87
N LEU A 127 -3.02 -1.28 -9.41
CA LEU A 127 -1.64 -1.22 -8.96
C LEU A 127 -0.76 -0.58 -10.02
N ILE A 128 0.03 0.41 -9.62
CA ILE A 128 1.11 0.96 -10.44
C ILE A 128 2.44 0.44 -9.88
N MET A 129 3.29 -0.07 -10.76
CA MET A 129 4.61 -0.60 -10.44
C MET A 129 5.71 0.25 -11.08
N SER A 130 6.92 0.23 -10.52
CA SER A 130 8.07 0.78 -11.25
C SER A 130 8.40 -0.12 -12.42
N MET A 131 8.60 0.45 -13.60
CA MET A 131 9.27 -0.26 -14.68
C MET A 131 10.77 -0.27 -14.38
N THR A 132 11.36 -1.44 -14.19
CA THR A 132 12.82 -1.58 -14.25
C THR A 132 13.27 -1.28 -15.67
N GLU A 133 14.24 -0.37 -15.81
CA GLU A 133 14.96 -0.15 -17.07
C GLU A 133 15.82 -1.35 -17.46
#